data_AF-H6BDK6-F1
#
_entry.id   AF-H6BDK6-F1
#
_cell.length_a   1.000
_cell.length_b   1.000
_cell.length_c   1.000
_cell.angle_alpha   90.00
_cell.angle_beta   90.00
_cell.angle_gamma   90.00
#
_symmetry.space_group_name_H-M   'P 1'
#
loop_
_entity.id
_entity.type
_entity.pdbx_description
1 polymer ?
#
loop_
_entity_poly.entity_id
_entity_poly.type
_entity_poly.pdbx_seq_one_letter_code
_entity_poly.pdbx_strand_id
1 'polypeptide(L)'
;TQPGTIKPEEEGERHPYSLIDCAAQRESILPYVLFIQKTLRRRPFLIKSLENVMRKFLQSLEFFEENEGQKLAIFTALAFSQKLSGLPPETVFQPLLKDNLVAKGIVLSFITEFFKEYLKENSLDDLIALLKKGKMEDNLLEFFPSGKRTSEALSEHFTKEGLTSLVE
;
A
#
# COMPACT_ATOMS: atom_id res chain seq x y z
N THR A 1 -4.81 -7.12 -43.38
CA THR A 1 -4.05 -6.24 -42.46
C THR A 1 -4.11 -6.84 -41.07
N GLN A 2 -2.97 -7.20 -40.49
CA GLN A 2 -2.88 -7.88 -39.19
C GLN A 2 -3.33 -6.95 -38.04
N PRO A 3 -4.10 -7.43 -37.05
CA PRO A 3 -4.44 -6.66 -35.86
C PRO A 3 -3.26 -6.74 -34.88
N GLY A 4 -2.38 -5.74 -34.94
CA GLY A 4 -1.12 -5.73 -34.18
C GLY A 4 -0.50 -4.35 -34.00
N THR A 5 -1.29 -3.28 -34.06
CA THR A 5 -0.75 -1.93 -33.76
C THR A 5 -1.00 -1.61 -32.30
N ILE A 6 -0.02 -1.97 -31.48
CA ILE A 6 0.23 -1.32 -30.20
C ILE A 6 0.46 0.15 -30.54
N LYS A 7 -0.36 1.06 -29.99
CA LYS A 7 -0.05 2.50 -30.09
C LYS A 7 1.34 2.72 -29.48
N PRO A 8 2.27 3.38 -30.18
CA PRO A 8 3.51 3.83 -29.57
C PRO A 8 3.19 4.85 -28.45
N GLU A 9 4.02 4.80 -27.42
CA GLU A 9 4.19 5.70 -26.28
C GLU A 9 3.84 7.17 -26.57
N GLU A 10 2.57 7.52 -26.47
CA GLU A 10 2.17 8.81 -25.92
C GLU A 10 1.60 8.48 -24.54
N GLU A 11 2.28 8.97 -23.50
CA GLU A 11 1.82 8.95 -22.12
C GLU A 11 0.38 9.48 -22.12
N GLY A 12 -0.60 8.57 -22.13
CA GLY A 12 -2.00 8.94 -22.28
C GLY A 12 -2.32 9.99 -21.23
N GLU A 13 -3.00 11.08 -21.64
CA GLU A 13 -3.29 12.21 -20.76
C GLU A 13 -3.73 11.71 -19.39
N ARG A 14 -2.94 12.04 -18.35
CA ARG A 14 -3.23 11.61 -16.99
C ARG A 14 -4.61 12.11 -16.62
N HIS A 15 -5.42 11.20 -16.08
CA HIS A 15 -6.78 11.56 -15.70
C HIS A 15 -6.70 12.64 -14.61
N PRO A 16 -7.44 13.77 -14.72
CA PRO A 16 -7.29 14.92 -13.81
C PRO A 16 -7.64 14.60 -12.34
N TYR A 17 -8.29 13.47 -12.11
CA TYR A 17 -8.59 12.93 -10.79
C TYR A 17 -7.68 11.74 -10.42
N SER A 18 -6.47 11.69 -10.97
CA SER A 18 -5.47 10.70 -10.57
C SER A 18 -4.96 11.02 -9.17
N LEU A 19 -4.87 10.00 -8.33
CA LEU A 19 -4.24 10.09 -7.02
C LEU A 19 -2.75 10.47 -7.14
N ILE A 20 -2.14 10.13 -8.27
CA ILE A 20 -0.73 10.40 -8.54
C ILE A 20 -0.47 11.90 -8.77
N ASP A 21 -1.47 12.69 -9.17
CA ASP A 21 -1.30 14.11 -9.47
C ASP A 21 -1.54 15.02 -8.24
N CYS A 22 -1.93 14.45 -7.09
CA CYS A 22 -2.09 15.22 -5.84
C CYS A 22 -0.80 15.24 -5.00
N ALA A 23 -0.75 16.07 -3.96
CA ALA A 23 0.39 16.07 -3.03
C ALA A 23 0.43 14.77 -2.20
N ALA A 24 1.64 14.31 -1.85
CA ALA A 24 1.87 13.17 -0.94
C ALA A 24 1.55 13.53 0.52
N GLN A 25 0.31 13.94 0.78
CA GLN A 25 -0.19 14.39 2.07
C GLN A 25 -1.59 13.81 2.33
N ARG A 26 -1.86 13.49 3.60
CA ARG A 26 -3.14 12.90 4.04
C ARG A 26 -4.33 13.72 3.54
N GLU A 27 -4.30 15.03 3.71
CA GLU A 27 -5.41 15.94 3.41
C GLU A 27 -5.73 15.96 1.91
N SER A 28 -4.72 15.74 1.08
CA SER A 28 -4.88 15.64 -0.38
C SER A 28 -5.43 14.28 -0.81
N ILE A 29 -5.04 13.20 -0.13
CA ILE A 29 -5.37 11.82 -0.52
C ILE A 29 -6.71 11.35 0.07
N LEU A 30 -7.05 11.76 1.30
CA LEU A 30 -8.26 11.34 2.00
C LEU A 30 -9.56 11.55 1.19
N PRO A 31 -9.77 12.67 0.47
CA PRO A 31 -10.95 12.84 -0.38
C PRO A 31 -11.14 11.72 -1.41
N TYR A 32 -10.06 11.19 -2.00
CA TYR A 32 -10.12 10.08 -2.95
C TYR A 32 -10.58 8.79 -2.26
N VAL A 33 -10.04 8.49 -1.07
CA VAL A 33 -10.45 7.33 -0.26
C VAL A 33 -11.93 7.41 0.08
N LEU A 34 -12.41 8.56 0.57
CA LEU A 34 -13.82 8.77 0.93
C LEU A 34 -14.74 8.67 -0.29
N PHE A 35 -14.31 9.17 -1.45
CA PHE A 35 -15.03 9.03 -2.70
C PHE A 35 -15.20 7.55 -3.11
N ILE A 36 -14.11 6.77 -3.08
CA ILE A 36 -14.14 5.33 -3.39
C ILE A 36 -15.03 4.61 -2.36
N GLN A 37 -14.89 4.92 -1.07
CA GLN A 37 -15.70 4.33 -0.01
C GLN A 37 -17.20 4.59 -0.22
N LYS A 38 -17.58 5.83 -0.54
CA LYS A 38 -18.96 6.22 -0.85
C LYS A 38 -19.48 5.51 -2.09
N THR A 39 -18.62 5.31 -3.09
CA THR A 39 -18.96 4.60 -4.33
C THR A 39 -19.18 3.12 -4.08
N LEU A 40 -18.28 2.45 -3.35
CA LEU A 40 -18.39 1.03 -2.99
C LEU A 40 -19.63 0.75 -2.14
N ARG A 41 -19.96 1.61 -1.18
CA ARG A 41 -21.20 1.47 -0.38
C ARG A 41 -22.47 1.46 -1.22
N ARG A 42 -22.48 2.17 -2.36
CA ARG A 42 -23.62 2.20 -3.30
C ARG A 42 -23.55 1.14 -4.37
N ARG A 43 -22.34 0.66 -4.69
CA ARG A 43 -22.04 -0.27 -5.78
C ARG A 43 -21.03 -1.32 -5.29
N PRO A 44 -21.43 -2.22 -4.38
CA PRO A 44 -20.50 -3.16 -3.73
C PRO A 44 -19.86 -4.13 -4.73
N PHE A 45 -20.51 -4.41 -5.86
CA PHE A 45 -19.96 -5.23 -6.93
C PHE A 45 -18.65 -4.68 -7.54
N LEU A 46 -18.34 -3.38 -7.34
CA LEU A 46 -17.08 -2.77 -7.78
C LEU A 46 -15.88 -3.16 -6.92
N ILE A 47 -16.09 -3.76 -5.74
CA ILE A 47 -14.98 -4.14 -4.84
C ILE A 47 -13.97 -5.05 -5.53
N LYS A 48 -14.46 -5.97 -6.38
CA LYS A 48 -13.57 -6.89 -7.09
C LYS A 48 -12.66 -6.17 -8.10
N SER A 49 -13.17 -5.10 -8.71
CA SER A 49 -12.36 -4.25 -9.59
C SER A 49 -11.26 -3.55 -8.80
N LEU A 50 -11.62 -2.97 -7.64
CA LEU A 50 -10.64 -2.31 -6.77
C LEU A 50 -9.56 -3.29 -6.28
N GLU A 51 -9.95 -4.48 -5.82
CA GLU A 51 -9.00 -5.53 -5.43
C GLU A 51 -7.97 -5.82 -6.53
N ASN A 52 -8.43 -5.96 -7.77
CA ASN A 52 -7.56 -6.24 -8.92
C ASN A 52 -6.62 -5.07 -9.22
N VAL A 53 -7.10 -3.82 -9.11
CA VAL A 53 -6.28 -2.62 -9.31
C VAL A 53 -5.23 -2.49 -8.20
N MET A 54 -5.62 -2.65 -6.94
CA MET A 54 -4.70 -2.59 -5.79
C MET A 54 -3.59 -3.63 -5.92
N ARG A 55 -3.93 -4.88 -6.25
CA ARG A 55 -2.94 -5.94 -6.47
C ARG A 55 -1.92 -5.56 -7.54
N LYS A 56 -2.38 -5.02 -8.68
CA LYS A 56 -1.49 -4.58 -9.77
C LYS A 56 -0.58 -3.45 -9.33
N PHE A 57 -1.12 -2.43 -8.67
CA PHE A 57 -0.33 -1.29 -8.22
C PHE A 57 0.77 -1.71 -7.24
N LEU A 58 0.43 -2.58 -6.28
CA LEU A 58 1.38 -3.05 -5.27
C LEU A 58 2.47 -3.96 -5.88
N GLN A 59 2.15 -4.75 -6.91
CA GLN A 59 3.14 -5.56 -7.63
C GLN A 59 3.99 -4.75 -8.62
N SER A 60 3.57 -3.54 -8.94
CA SER A 60 4.24 -2.61 -9.85
C SER A 60 4.94 -1.47 -9.11
N LEU A 61 5.11 -1.57 -7.78
CA LEU A 61 5.77 -0.53 -6.96
C LEU A 61 7.14 -0.10 -7.50
N GLU A 62 7.89 -1.00 -8.13
CA GLU A 62 9.20 -0.69 -8.71
C GLU A 62 9.18 0.28 -9.90
N PHE A 63 8.01 0.56 -10.47
CA PHE A 63 7.83 1.47 -11.60
C PHE A 63 7.30 2.85 -11.19
N PHE A 64 6.95 3.03 -9.91
CA PHE A 64 6.52 4.31 -9.39
C PHE A 64 7.73 5.13 -8.94
N GLU A 65 7.68 6.44 -9.14
CA GLU A 65 8.65 7.33 -8.52
C GLU A 65 8.48 7.31 -6.98
N GLU A 66 9.52 7.70 -6.24
CA GLU A 66 9.51 7.66 -4.77
C GLU A 66 8.30 8.40 -4.17
N ASN A 67 7.99 9.58 -4.72
CA ASN A 67 6.84 10.38 -4.30
C ASN A 67 5.50 9.67 -4.57
N GLU A 68 5.39 8.97 -5.69
CA GLU A 68 4.19 8.24 -6.08
C GLU A 68 3.97 6.99 -5.22
N GLY A 69 5.06 6.27 -4.89
CA GLY A 69 5.05 5.16 -3.95
C GLY A 69 4.57 5.59 -2.56
N GLN A 70 5.02 6.76 -2.09
CA GLN A 70 4.56 7.35 -0.83
C GLN A 70 3.05 7.65 -0.85
N LYS A 71 2.54 8.25 -1.94
CA LYS A 71 1.09 8.49 -2.10
C LYS A 71 0.29 7.19 -2.02
N LEU A 72 0.78 6.13 -2.64
CA LEU A 72 0.11 4.83 -2.60
C LEU A 72 0.13 4.22 -1.20
N ALA A 73 1.22 4.36 -0.44
CA ALA A 73 1.28 3.93 0.95
C ALA A 73 0.26 4.66 1.83
N ILE A 74 0.21 6.00 1.72
CA ILE A 74 -0.75 6.85 2.43
C ILE A 74 -2.19 6.47 2.07
N PHE A 75 -2.49 6.35 0.77
CA PHE A 75 -3.80 5.92 0.29
C PHE A 75 -4.22 4.58 0.89
N THR A 76 -3.30 3.61 0.90
CA THR A 76 -3.58 2.26 1.36
C THR A 76 -3.83 2.24 2.87
N ALA A 77 -3.07 3.01 3.66
CA ALA A 77 -3.28 3.16 5.09
C ALA A 77 -4.63 3.81 5.40
N LEU A 78 -4.97 4.88 4.70
CA LEU A 78 -6.27 5.54 4.83
C LEU A 78 -7.42 4.64 4.37
N ALA A 79 -7.23 3.81 3.33
CA ALA A 79 -8.25 2.86 2.89
C ALA A 79 -8.63 1.88 4.02
N PHE A 80 -7.68 1.35 4.77
CA PHE A 80 -7.99 0.50 5.92
C PHE A 80 -8.52 1.29 7.13
N SER A 81 -7.95 2.46 7.42
CA SER A 81 -8.39 3.32 8.53
C SER A 81 -9.85 3.75 8.38
N GLN A 82 -10.22 4.15 7.16
CA GLN A 82 -11.59 4.51 6.81
C GLN A 82 -12.49 3.28 6.58
N LYS A 83 -12.02 2.08 6.90
CA LYS A 83 -12.77 0.82 6.77
C LYS A 83 -13.41 0.68 5.39
N LEU A 84 -12.61 0.87 4.35
CA LEU A 84 -13.07 0.77 2.96
C LEU A 84 -13.81 -0.54 2.77
N SER A 85 -15.14 -0.45 2.59
CA SER A 85 -16.04 -1.57 2.80
C SER A 85 -15.68 -2.76 1.92
N GLY A 86 -15.15 -3.80 2.54
CA GLY A 86 -14.90 -5.09 1.91
C GLY A 86 -13.54 -5.25 1.23
N LEU A 87 -12.58 -4.32 1.34
CA LEU A 87 -11.22 -4.55 0.81
C LEU A 87 -10.48 -5.56 1.70
N PRO A 88 -10.18 -6.78 1.24
CA PRO A 88 -9.53 -7.79 2.07
C PRO A 88 -8.05 -7.44 2.29
N PRO A 89 -7.51 -7.43 3.52
CA PRO A 89 -6.12 -7.08 3.80
C PRO A 89 -5.09 -7.91 3.02
N GLU A 90 -5.37 -9.18 2.77
CA GLU A 90 -4.54 -10.08 1.97
C GLU A 90 -4.40 -9.64 0.50
N THR A 91 -5.33 -8.81 0.01
CA THR A 91 -5.20 -8.19 -1.33
C THR A 91 -4.13 -7.12 -1.36
N VAL A 92 -3.75 -6.58 -0.20
CA VAL A 92 -2.68 -5.58 -0.08
C VAL A 92 -1.36 -6.23 0.33
N PHE A 93 -1.36 -7.03 1.40
CA PHE A 93 -0.09 -7.49 1.97
C PHE A 93 0.56 -8.63 1.19
N GLN A 94 -0.21 -9.60 0.71
CA GLN A 94 0.37 -10.76 0.00
C GLN A 94 1.08 -10.37 -1.30
N PRO A 95 0.55 -9.45 -2.15
CA PRO A 95 1.24 -9.03 -3.36
C PRO A 95 2.57 -8.31 -3.13
N LEU A 96 2.76 -7.69 -1.95
CA LEU A 96 4.01 -7.02 -1.60
C LEU A 96 5.15 -8.01 -1.40
N LEU A 97 4.87 -9.24 -0.98
CA LEU A 97 5.89 -10.27 -0.70
C LEU A 97 6.54 -10.90 -1.94
N LYS A 98 6.43 -10.25 -3.10
CA LYS A 98 7.10 -10.70 -4.32
C LYS A 98 8.61 -10.52 -4.17
N ASP A 99 9.38 -11.60 -4.36
CA ASP A 99 10.82 -11.66 -4.06
C ASP A 99 11.65 -10.48 -4.62
N ASN A 100 11.36 -10.04 -5.84
CA ASN A 100 12.09 -8.94 -6.47
C ASN A 100 11.88 -7.59 -5.77
N LEU A 101 10.67 -7.31 -5.28
CA LEU A 101 10.35 -6.07 -4.58
C LEU A 101 10.94 -6.08 -3.17
N VAL A 102 10.87 -7.22 -2.50
CA VAL A 102 11.44 -7.44 -1.16
C VAL A 102 12.96 -7.31 -1.21
N ALA A 103 13.63 -7.94 -2.18
CA ALA A 103 15.08 -7.88 -2.33
C ALA A 103 15.61 -6.46 -2.57
N LYS A 104 14.85 -5.62 -3.29
CA LYS A 104 15.16 -4.21 -3.55
C LYS A 104 14.87 -3.28 -2.36
N GLY A 105 14.23 -3.77 -1.29
CA GLY A 105 13.85 -2.96 -0.13
C GLY A 105 12.64 -2.03 -0.36
N ILE A 106 12.01 -2.10 -1.54
CA ILE A 106 10.85 -1.26 -1.90
C ILE A 106 9.67 -1.54 -0.96
N VAL A 107 9.48 -2.82 -0.63
CA VAL A 107 8.41 -3.27 0.26
C VAL A 107 8.57 -2.69 1.67
N LEU A 108 9.79 -2.73 2.21
CA LEU A 108 10.09 -2.18 3.53
C LEU A 108 9.80 -0.67 3.58
N SER A 109 10.22 0.07 2.54
CA SER A 109 9.92 1.51 2.42
C SER A 109 8.42 1.78 2.39
N PHE A 110 7.68 1.05 1.55
CA PHE A 110 6.23 1.19 1.43
C PHE A 110 5.50 0.88 2.75
N ILE A 111 5.83 -0.24 3.41
CA ILE A 111 5.19 -0.67 4.64
C ILE A 111 5.50 0.29 5.81
N THR A 112 6.71 0.84 5.85
CA THR A 112 7.08 1.84 6.87
C THR A 112 6.18 3.06 6.78
N GLU A 113 6.00 3.61 5.58
CA GLU A 113 5.13 4.77 5.38
C GLU A 113 3.66 4.43 5.66
N PHE A 114 3.23 3.25 5.25
CA PHE A 114 1.90 2.73 5.56
C PHE A 114 1.66 2.65 7.08
N PHE A 115 2.58 2.11 7.87
CA PHE A 115 2.45 2.01 9.33
C PHE A 115 2.42 3.38 9.99
N LYS A 116 3.33 4.29 9.61
CA LYS A 116 3.32 5.67 10.10
C LYS A 116 1.98 6.34 9.89
N GLU A 117 1.41 6.20 8.70
CA GLU A 117 0.14 6.82 8.37
C GLU A 117 -1.04 6.14 9.09
N TYR A 118 -1.05 4.81 9.15
CA TYR A 118 -2.12 4.04 9.79
C TYR A 118 -2.19 4.32 11.31
N LEU A 119 -1.05 4.36 11.99
CA LEU A 119 -0.99 4.55 13.44
C LEU A 119 -1.30 5.98 13.91
N LYS A 120 -1.48 6.95 12.99
CA LYS A 120 -1.99 8.29 13.35
C LYS A 120 -3.45 8.25 13.84
N GLU A 121 -4.25 7.30 13.36
CA GLU A 121 -5.70 7.22 13.68
C GLU A 121 -6.13 5.87 14.25
N ASN A 122 -5.26 4.87 14.24
CA ASN A 122 -5.56 3.51 14.69
C ASN A 122 -4.55 3.08 15.76
N SER A 123 -4.96 2.19 16.64
CA SER A 123 -4.09 1.65 17.68
C SER A 123 -3.12 0.59 17.13
N LEU A 124 -2.10 0.24 17.92
CA LEU A 124 -1.24 -0.90 17.61
C LEU A 124 -2.04 -2.21 17.53
N ASP A 125 -3.01 -2.41 18.43
CA ASP A 125 -3.87 -3.59 18.42
C ASP A 125 -4.68 -3.70 17.11
N ASP A 126 -5.18 -2.57 16.59
CA ASP A 126 -5.86 -2.52 15.30
C ASP A 126 -4.91 -2.92 14.16
N LEU A 127 -3.65 -2.45 14.21
CA LEU A 127 -2.64 -2.81 13.21
C LEU A 127 -2.29 -4.29 13.28
N ILE A 128 -2.09 -4.86 14.47
CA ILE A 128 -1.86 -6.30 14.66
C ILE A 128 -3.05 -7.10 14.12
N ALA A 129 -4.29 -6.68 14.41
CA ALA A 129 -5.49 -7.31 13.89
C ALA A 129 -5.61 -7.19 12.35
N LEU A 130 -5.12 -6.09 11.77
CA LEU A 130 -5.07 -5.91 10.32
C LEU A 130 -4.04 -6.84 9.67
N LEU A 131 -2.83 -6.92 10.24
CA LEU A 131 -1.76 -7.81 9.79
C LEU A 131 -2.16 -9.28 9.90
N LYS A 132 -2.83 -9.68 11.00
CA LYS A 132 -3.48 -11.00 11.17
C LYS A 132 -4.36 -11.37 9.99
N LYS A 133 -5.30 -10.49 9.64
CA LYS A 133 -6.21 -10.69 8.49
C LYS A 133 -5.46 -10.72 7.17
N GLY A 134 -4.37 -9.96 7.07
CA GLY A 134 -3.45 -9.96 5.93
C GLY A 134 -2.55 -11.18 5.81
N LYS A 135 -2.59 -12.09 6.80
CA LYS A 135 -1.68 -13.23 6.97
C LYS A 135 -0.22 -12.80 7.12
N MET A 136 0.00 -11.75 7.92
CA MET A 136 1.30 -11.11 8.17
C MET A 136 1.74 -11.10 9.65
N GLU A 137 0.96 -11.66 10.57
CA GLU A 137 1.18 -11.54 12.02
C GLU A 137 2.61 -11.94 12.45
N ASP A 138 3.09 -13.10 12.00
CA ASP A 138 4.41 -13.63 12.37
C ASP A 138 5.53 -13.23 11.38
N ASN A 139 5.19 -12.39 10.40
CA ASN A 139 5.96 -12.25 9.16
C ASN A 139 6.44 -10.81 8.91
N LEU A 140 6.55 -9.95 9.93
CA LEU A 140 7.10 -8.60 9.75
C LEU A 140 8.51 -8.63 9.14
N LEU A 141 9.32 -9.64 9.49
CA LEU A 141 10.63 -9.87 8.89
C LEU A 141 10.55 -10.19 7.39
N GLU A 142 9.43 -10.66 6.86
CA GLU A 142 9.29 -10.96 5.43
C GLU A 142 9.30 -9.70 4.56
N PHE A 143 8.96 -8.53 5.12
CA PHE A 143 9.08 -7.25 4.44
C PHE A 143 10.53 -6.81 4.23
N PHE A 144 11.47 -7.35 5.02
CA PHE A 144 12.88 -7.05 4.89
C PHE A 144 13.52 -7.87 3.77
N PRO A 145 14.51 -7.30 3.05
CA PRO A 145 15.36 -8.07 2.14
C PRO A 145 15.90 -9.31 2.84
N SER A 146 15.98 -10.44 2.13
CA SER A 146 16.32 -11.75 2.71
C SER A 146 17.60 -11.75 3.57
N GLY A 147 18.62 -10.99 3.16
CA GLY A 147 19.88 -10.85 3.90
C GLY A 147 19.82 -9.98 5.17
N LYS A 148 18.68 -9.37 5.50
CA LYS A 148 18.48 -8.46 6.65
C LYS A 148 17.33 -8.90 7.57
N ARG A 149 16.87 -10.15 7.46
CA ARG A 149 15.74 -10.67 8.25
C ARG A 149 16.20 -11.13 9.63
N THR A 150 16.50 -10.15 10.49
CA THR A 150 16.95 -10.36 11.87
C THR A 150 16.14 -9.48 12.82
N SER A 151 15.95 -9.93 14.06
CA SER A 151 15.23 -9.16 15.08
C SER A 151 15.88 -7.79 15.33
N GLU A 152 17.21 -7.75 15.31
CA GLU A 152 18.02 -6.55 15.52
C GLU A 152 17.76 -5.52 14.41
N ALA A 153 17.80 -5.93 13.15
CA ALA A 153 17.51 -5.05 12.00
C ALA A 153 16.07 -4.53 12.01
N LEU A 154 15.11 -5.34 12.48
CA LEU A 154 13.72 -4.93 12.63
C LEU A 154 13.57 -3.86 13.72
N SER A 155 14.18 -4.10 14.89
CA SER A 155 14.21 -3.16 16.00
C SER A 155 14.87 -1.84 15.59
N GLU A 156 16.08 -1.90 15.02
CA GLU A 156 16.84 -0.72 14.59
C GLU A 156 16.04 0.12 13.57
N HIS A 157 15.46 -0.53 12.56
CA HIS A 157 14.69 0.15 11.52
C HIS A 157 13.47 0.87 12.08
N PHE A 158 12.58 0.16 12.78
CA PHE A 158 11.34 0.78 13.26
C PHE A 158 11.57 1.78 14.40
N THR A 159 12.57 1.58 15.26
CA THR A 159 12.97 2.60 16.24
C THR A 159 13.45 3.87 15.55
N LYS A 160 14.29 3.76 14.52
CA LYS A 160 14.78 4.91 13.74
C LYS A 160 13.64 5.67 13.04
N GLU A 161 12.64 4.93 12.57
CA GLU A 161 11.47 5.48 11.87
C GLU A 161 10.39 6.01 12.84
N GLY A 162 10.63 5.99 14.15
CA GLY A 162 9.70 6.51 15.18
C GLY A 162 8.51 5.58 15.47
N LEU A 163 8.61 4.31 15.09
CA LEU A 163 7.61 3.26 15.27
C LEU A 163 8.03 2.29 16.39
N THR A 164 8.51 2.81 17.52
CA THR A 164 9.07 1.98 18.60
C THR A 164 8.07 0.98 19.18
N SER A 165 6.79 1.33 19.19
CA SER A 165 5.71 0.45 19.63
C SER A 165 5.59 -0.84 18.81
N LEU A 166 6.19 -0.94 17.63
CA LEU A 166 6.22 -2.17 16.83
C LEU A 166 7.28 -3.18 17.31
N VAL A 167 8.21 -2.75 18.16
CA VAL A 167 9.43 -3.51 18.51
C VAL A 167 9.67 -3.60 20.01
N GLU A 168 8.74 -3.08 20.81
CA GLU A 168 8.70 -3.14 22.28
C GLU A 168 7.97 -4.38 22.81
#